data_AF-Q25BC1-F1
#
_entry.id   AF-Q25BC1-F1
#
_cell.length_a   1.000
_cell.length_b   1.000
_cell.length_c   1.000
_cell.angle_alpha   90.00
_cell.angle_beta   90.00
_cell.angle_gamma   90.00
#
_symmetry.space_group_name_H-M   'P 1'
#
loop_
_entity.id
_entity.type
_entity.pdbx_description
1 polymer ?
#
loop_
_entity_poly.entity_id
_entity_poly.type
_entity_poly.pdbx_seq_one_letter_code
_entity_poly.pdbx_strand_id
1 'polypeptide(L)'
;MPSPALLCCCLVLLAGVGASRHQSTLSEDDCTHFPASLPHMLRELRAAFGRVKTFFQMKDKLDNILLTGSLLEDFKGYLGCQALSEMIQFYLEEVMPRAENHDPDIKDHVNSLGEKLKTLRLRLRRCHRFLPCENKSKAVEQVKSAFSKLQEKGVYKAMSEFDIFINYIETYMTMRMKI
;
A
#
# COMPACT_ATOMS: atom_id res chain seq x y z
N MET A 1 4.04 54.53 45.85
CA MET A 1 2.65 54.09 46.13
C MET A 1 2.26 53.11 45.02
N PRO A 2 1.82 51.88 45.35
CA PRO A 2 2.34 50.69 44.67
C PRO A 2 1.32 49.96 43.80
N SER A 3 1.80 49.15 42.85
CA SER A 3 1.26 47.82 42.53
C SER A 3 2.25 47.04 41.65
N PRO A 4 2.88 45.98 42.19
CA PRO A 4 3.61 44.96 41.44
C PRO A 4 2.78 43.66 41.40
N ALA A 5 2.31 43.23 40.24
CA ALA A 5 1.77 41.89 40.04
C ALA A 5 1.65 41.59 38.56
N LEU A 6 2.56 40.75 38.03
CA LEU A 6 2.26 39.61 37.14
C LEU A 6 3.59 38.97 36.70
N LEU A 7 4.21 38.28 37.64
CA LEU A 7 4.81 36.98 37.34
C LEU A 7 3.70 36.05 36.86
N CYS A 8 3.82 35.43 35.68
CA CYS A 8 3.56 34.00 35.53
C CYS A 8 3.91 33.48 34.12
N CYS A 9 4.91 32.60 34.10
CA CYS A 9 4.88 31.30 33.41
C CYS A 9 4.73 31.25 31.88
N CYS A 10 5.84 30.95 31.19
CA CYS A 10 6.21 29.56 30.88
C CYS A 10 7.39 29.49 29.90
N LEU A 11 8.52 29.00 30.42
CA LEU A 11 9.63 28.47 29.62
C LEU A 11 9.16 27.17 28.96
N VAL A 12 8.98 27.19 27.64
CA VAL A 12 8.81 25.96 26.84
C VAL A 12 10.16 25.65 26.19
N LEU A 13 11.00 24.93 26.94
CA LEU A 13 12.14 24.20 26.39
C LEU A 13 11.60 22.94 25.69
N LEU A 14 11.34 23.05 24.39
CA LEU A 14 11.10 21.88 23.55
C LEU A 14 12.45 21.25 23.21
N ALA A 15 12.80 20.24 24.01
CA ALA A 15 13.78 19.23 23.64
C ALA A 15 13.29 18.52 22.37
N GLY A 16 13.93 18.86 21.24
CA GLY A 16 13.75 18.16 19.98
C GLY A 16 14.26 16.73 20.13
N VAL A 17 13.34 15.80 20.40
CA VAL A 17 13.58 14.37 20.38
C VAL A 17 14.08 14.01 18.98
N GLY A 18 15.32 13.54 18.91
CA GLY A 18 15.92 13.03 17.68
C GLY A 18 15.06 11.89 17.15
N ALA A 19 14.27 12.18 16.12
CA ALA A 19 13.58 11.16 15.36
C ALA A 19 14.65 10.30 14.70
N SER A 20 14.90 9.13 15.29
CA SER A 20 15.57 8.02 14.65
C SER A 20 14.81 7.71 13.37
N ARG A 21 15.28 8.27 12.25
CA ARG A 21 14.93 7.80 10.91
C ARG A 21 15.38 6.35 10.87
N HIS A 22 14.45 5.45 11.15
CA HIS A 22 14.57 4.05 10.76
C HIS A 22 14.46 4.04 9.24
N GLN A 23 15.58 4.40 8.62
CA GLN A 23 15.79 4.32 7.20
C GLN A 23 16.02 2.84 6.96
N SER A 24 14.90 2.11 6.79
CA SER A 24 14.91 0.76 6.26
C SER A 24 15.49 0.85 4.86
N THR A 25 16.81 0.82 4.78
CA THR A 25 17.59 0.54 3.59
C THR A 25 17.33 -0.92 3.22
N LEU A 26 16.08 -1.21 2.85
CA LEU A 26 15.71 -2.39 2.07
C LEU A 26 16.23 -2.10 0.66
N SER A 27 17.55 -2.30 0.52
CA SER A 27 18.39 -2.04 -0.63
C SER A 27 17.96 -2.86 -1.86
N GLU A 28 18.39 -2.43 -3.04
CA GLU A 28 18.13 -3.04 -4.35
C GLU A 28 18.48 -4.55 -4.44
N ASP A 29 19.21 -5.07 -3.46
CA ASP A 29 19.54 -6.49 -3.30
C ASP A 29 18.32 -7.36 -2.99
N ASP A 30 17.17 -6.72 -2.69
CA ASP A 30 15.91 -7.38 -2.38
C ASP A 30 15.66 -8.45 -3.46
N CYS A 31 15.57 -8.13 -4.75
CA CYS A 31 15.06 -9.04 -5.77
C CYS A 31 15.97 -10.22 -6.21
N THR A 32 17.19 -10.36 -5.69
CA THR A 32 18.20 -11.35 -6.15
C THR A 32 17.72 -12.80 -6.16
N HIS A 33 16.96 -13.22 -5.14
CA HIS A 33 16.42 -14.58 -5.03
C HIS A 33 15.00 -14.73 -5.59
N PHE A 34 14.45 -13.71 -6.26
CA PHE A 34 13.09 -13.76 -6.79
C PHE A 34 13.10 -14.20 -8.27
N PRO A 35 12.20 -15.10 -8.71
CA PRO A 35 11.01 -15.64 -8.01
C PRO A 35 11.22 -16.92 -7.19
N ALA A 36 12.45 -17.45 -7.10
CA ALA A 36 12.73 -18.70 -6.39
C ALA A 36 12.33 -18.67 -4.90
N SER A 37 12.34 -17.49 -4.26
CA SER A 37 11.91 -17.29 -2.87
C SER A 37 10.38 -17.22 -2.68
N LEU A 38 9.58 -17.07 -3.74
CA LEU A 38 8.14 -16.87 -3.63
C LEU A 38 7.41 -18.04 -2.94
N PRO A 39 7.70 -19.32 -3.26
CA PRO A 39 7.11 -20.46 -2.54
C PRO A 39 7.43 -20.46 -1.04
N HIS A 40 8.63 -20.02 -0.66
CA HIS A 40 9.02 -19.89 0.75
C HIS A 40 8.18 -18.82 1.46
N MET A 41 8.04 -17.63 0.87
CA MET A 41 7.22 -16.55 1.44
C MET A 41 5.75 -16.98 1.62
N LEU A 42 5.19 -17.71 0.65
CA LEU A 42 3.85 -18.27 0.77
C LEU A 42 3.75 -19.35 1.87
N ARG A 43 4.80 -20.14 2.08
CA ARG A 43 4.86 -21.11 3.18
C ARG A 43 4.87 -20.41 4.54
N GLU A 44 5.66 -19.36 4.69
CA GLU A 44 5.70 -18.57 5.91
C GLU A 44 4.37 -17.87 6.20
N LEU A 45 3.70 -17.35 5.16
CA LEU A 45 2.38 -16.74 5.28
C LEU A 45 1.34 -17.77 5.76
N ARG A 46 1.35 -18.97 5.19
CA ARG A 46 0.50 -20.09 5.65
C ARG A 46 0.83 -20.51 7.09
N ALA A 47 2.09 -20.54 7.47
CA ALA A 47 2.51 -20.86 8.83
C ALA A 47 2.03 -19.80 9.85
N ALA A 48 2.08 -18.52 9.49
CA ALA A 48 1.54 -17.45 10.32
C ALA A 48 0.02 -17.54 10.45
N PHE A 49 -0.70 -17.81 9.34
CA PHE A 49 -2.15 -18.03 9.39
C PHE A 49 -2.51 -19.24 10.25
N GLY A 50 -1.70 -20.31 10.23
CA GLY A 50 -1.91 -21.50 11.05
C GLY A 50 -2.00 -21.20 12.55
N ARG A 51 -1.33 -20.15 13.05
CA ARG A 51 -1.39 -19.74 14.46
C ARG A 51 -2.72 -19.08 14.86
N VAL A 52 -3.44 -18.50 13.90
CA VAL A 52 -4.71 -17.81 14.17
C VAL A 52 -5.94 -18.56 13.66
N LYS A 53 -5.72 -19.58 12.81
CA LYS A 53 -6.78 -20.32 12.11
C LYS A 53 -7.84 -20.87 13.07
N THR A 54 -7.43 -21.61 14.10
CA THR A 54 -8.39 -22.27 15.04
C THR A 54 -9.25 -21.24 15.77
N PHE A 55 -8.67 -20.12 16.20
CA PHE A 55 -9.39 -19.06 16.88
C PHE A 55 -10.52 -18.50 16.00
N PHE A 56 -10.20 -18.08 14.77
CA PHE A 56 -11.21 -17.50 13.87
C PHE A 56 -12.23 -18.53 13.37
N GLN A 57 -11.81 -19.77 13.08
CA GLN A 57 -12.74 -20.83 12.66
C GLN A 57 -13.73 -21.23 13.76
N MET A 58 -13.35 -21.18 15.03
CA MET A 58 -14.27 -21.45 16.14
C MET A 58 -15.27 -20.31 16.38
N LYS A 59 -14.90 -19.08 16.00
CA LYS A 59 -15.76 -17.90 16.13
C LYS A 59 -16.71 -17.75 14.94
N ASP A 60 -16.34 -18.27 13.77
CA ASP A 60 -17.18 -18.31 12.59
C ASP A 60 -18.33 -19.31 12.78
N LYS A 61 -19.57 -18.83 12.61
CA LYS A 61 -20.80 -19.61 12.77
C LYS A 61 -21.58 -19.70 11.46
N LEU A 62 -20.97 -19.27 10.36
CA LEU A 62 -21.59 -19.19 9.06
C LEU A 62 -21.09 -20.32 8.16
N ASP A 63 -21.99 -20.93 7.41
CA ASP A 63 -21.66 -22.00 6.46
C ASP A 63 -21.45 -21.48 5.03
N ASN A 64 -21.69 -20.18 4.78
CA ASN A 64 -21.52 -19.58 3.45
C ASN A 64 -20.06 -19.19 3.17
N ILE A 65 -19.65 -19.33 1.91
CA ILE A 65 -18.31 -18.94 1.46
C ILE A 65 -18.30 -17.45 1.12
N LEU A 66 -17.42 -16.69 1.79
CA LEU A 66 -17.20 -15.27 1.48
C LEU A 66 -16.35 -15.05 0.22
N LEU A 67 -15.23 -15.78 0.10
CA LEU A 67 -14.33 -15.69 -1.05
C LEU A 67 -14.77 -16.68 -2.13
N THR A 68 -15.70 -16.26 -2.98
CA THR A 68 -16.30 -17.09 -4.03
C THR A 68 -15.34 -17.36 -5.19
N GLY A 69 -15.69 -18.34 -6.04
CA GLY A 69 -14.92 -18.67 -7.24
C GLY A 69 -14.81 -17.53 -8.26
N SER A 70 -15.76 -16.58 -8.28
CA SER A 70 -15.70 -15.42 -9.16
C SER A 70 -14.49 -14.53 -8.89
N LEU A 71 -14.08 -14.39 -7.61
CA LEU A 71 -12.88 -13.64 -7.26
C LEU A 71 -11.61 -14.27 -7.87
N LEU A 72 -11.55 -15.59 -7.90
CA LEU A 72 -10.43 -16.30 -8.52
C LEU A 72 -10.42 -16.12 -10.06
N GLU A 73 -11.58 -16.05 -10.69
CA GLU A 73 -11.66 -15.75 -12.12
C GLU A 73 -11.23 -14.32 -12.43
N ASP A 74 -11.58 -13.34 -11.58
CA ASP A 74 -11.08 -11.97 -11.71
C ASP A 74 -9.56 -11.90 -11.56
N PHE A 75 -8.96 -12.67 -10.63
CA PHE A 75 -7.51 -12.77 -10.47
C PHE A 75 -6.79 -13.30 -11.71
N LYS A 76 -7.46 -14.13 -12.53
CA LYS A 76 -6.92 -14.64 -13.79
C LYS A 76 -7.20 -13.72 -14.99
N GLY A 77 -8.17 -12.83 -14.85
CA GLY A 77 -8.61 -11.92 -15.91
C GLY A 77 -7.68 -10.74 -16.13
N TYR A 78 -8.09 -9.84 -17.03
CA TYR A 78 -7.34 -8.63 -17.37
C TYR A 78 -7.24 -7.62 -16.21
N LEU A 79 -8.09 -7.77 -15.18
CA LEU A 79 -8.07 -7.00 -13.93
C LEU A 79 -7.34 -7.72 -12.79
N GLY A 80 -6.67 -8.84 -13.06
CA GLY A 80 -6.14 -9.71 -12.01
C GLY A 80 -5.16 -9.00 -11.06
N CYS A 81 -4.35 -8.08 -11.59
CA CYS A 81 -3.46 -7.27 -10.76
C CYS A 81 -4.26 -6.37 -9.80
N GLN A 82 -5.26 -5.65 -10.31
CA GLN A 82 -6.09 -4.72 -9.54
C GLN A 82 -6.85 -5.48 -8.46
N ALA A 83 -7.53 -6.57 -8.83
CA ALA A 83 -8.28 -7.40 -7.90
C ALA A 83 -7.37 -7.95 -6.78
N LEU A 84 -6.18 -8.44 -7.11
CA LEU A 84 -5.22 -8.91 -6.10
C LEU A 84 -4.72 -7.77 -5.20
N SER A 85 -4.37 -6.63 -5.78
CA SER A 85 -3.92 -5.43 -5.05
C SER A 85 -4.99 -4.95 -4.07
N GLU A 86 -6.23 -4.83 -4.53
CA GLU A 86 -7.38 -4.40 -3.72
C GLU A 86 -7.68 -5.39 -2.60
N MET A 87 -7.66 -6.70 -2.87
CA MET A 87 -7.86 -7.71 -1.83
C MET A 87 -6.76 -7.69 -0.77
N ILE A 88 -5.49 -7.55 -1.16
CA ILE A 88 -4.40 -7.42 -0.19
C ILE A 88 -4.61 -6.16 0.67
N GLN A 89 -5.02 -5.05 0.06
CA GLN A 89 -5.28 -3.81 0.77
C GLN A 89 -6.46 -3.94 1.74
N PHE A 90 -7.58 -4.52 1.30
CA PHE A 90 -8.75 -4.81 2.13
C PHE A 90 -8.37 -5.61 3.39
N TYR A 91 -7.58 -6.68 3.23
CA TYR A 91 -7.15 -7.46 4.40
C TYR A 91 -6.27 -6.66 5.36
N LEU A 92 -5.33 -5.87 4.84
CA LEU A 92 -4.39 -5.11 5.65
C LEU A 92 -5.01 -3.88 6.33
N GLU A 93 -5.99 -3.24 5.70
CA GLU A 93 -6.55 -1.96 6.16
C GLU A 93 -7.91 -2.11 6.84
N GLU A 94 -8.70 -3.12 6.49
CA GLU A 94 -10.05 -3.30 7.02
C GLU A 94 -10.21 -4.54 7.89
N VAL A 95 -9.66 -5.69 7.48
CA VAL A 95 -9.88 -6.96 8.18
C VAL A 95 -8.95 -7.11 9.38
N MET A 96 -7.63 -7.08 9.17
CA MET A 96 -6.63 -7.36 10.21
C MET A 96 -6.69 -6.37 11.39
N PRO A 97 -6.85 -5.04 11.17
CA PRO A 97 -6.96 -4.09 12.28
C PRO A 97 -8.21 -4.31 13.16
N ARG A 98 -9.28 -4.91 12.62
CA ARG A 98 -10.44 -5.31 13.43
C ARG A 98 -10.20 -6.66 14.08
N ALA A 99 -9.60 -7.60 13.35
CA ALA A 99 -9.28 -8.95 13.81
C ALA A 99 -8.37 -8.95 15.06
N GLU A 100 -7.37 -8.07 15.12
CA GLU A 100 -6.45 -7.96 16.26
C GLU A 100 -7.12 -7.48 17.57
N ASN A 101 -8.31 -6.89 17.48
CA ASN A 101 -9.03 -6.36 18.64
C ASN A 101 -9.99 -7.39 19.28
N HIS A 102 -10.12 -8.59 18.71
CA HIS A 102 -11.03 -9.60 19.24
C HIS A 102 -10.51 -10.33 20.49
N ASP A 103 -9.19 -10.47 20.62
CA ASP A 103 -8.57 -11.16 21.75
C ASP A 103 -7.11 -10.70 21.94
N PRO A 104 -6.69 -10.29 23.15
CA PRO A 104 -5.30 -9.92 23.42
C PRO A 104 -4.28 -11.01 23.03
N ASP A 105 -4.64 -12.29 23.21
CA ASP A 105 -3.74 -13.42 22.97
C ASP A 105 -3.51 -13.68 21.46
N ILE A 106 -4.42 -13.20 20.59
CA ILE A 106 -4.29 -13.38 19.13
C ILE A 106 -3.64 -12.18 18.44
N LYS A 107 -3.61 -11.02 19.10
CA LYS A 107 -3.16 -9.75 18.52
C LYS A 107 -1.79 -9.84 17.84
N ASP A 108 -0.79 -10.36 18.54
CA ASP A 108 0.57 -10.47 18.01
C ASP A 108 0.67 -11.44 16.83
N HIS A 109 -0.17 -12.48 16.81
CA HIS A 109 -0.22 -13.43 15.71
C HIS A 109 -0.91 -12.83 14.47
N VAL A 110 -1.96 -12.02 14.64
CA VAL A 110 -2.60 -11.26 13.55
C VAL A 110 -1.63 -10.23 12.98
N ASN A 111 -0.94 -9.48 13.84
CA ASN A 111 0.09 -8.52 13.43
C ASN A 111 1.21 -9.20 12.64
N SER A 112 1.72 -10.33 13.13
CA SER A 112 2.74 -11.12 12.44
C SER A 112 2.27 -11.60 11.05
N LEU A 113 1.00 -12.01 10.92
CA LEU A 113 0.41 -12.38 9.64
C LEU A 113 0.34 -11.18 8.68
N GLY A 114 -0.09 -10.02 9.17
CA GLY A 114 -0.14 -8.78 8.40
C GLY A 114 1.23 -8.32 7.91
N GLU A 115 2.27 -8.40 8.73
CA GLU A 115 3.63 -8.04 8.32
C GLU A 115 4.18 -8.97 7.23
N LYS A 116 3.89 -10.27 7.30
CA LYS A 116 4.26 -11.21 6.22
C LYS A 116 3.49 -10.91 4.93
N LEU A 117 2.21 -10.54 5.00
CA LEU A 117 1.44 -10.15 3.83
C LEU A 117 1.94 -8.84 3.21
N LYS A 118 2.27 -7.82 4.03
CA LYS A 118 2.92 -6.58 3.58
C LYS A 118 4.25 -6.85 2.88
N THR A 119 5.07 -7.72 3.47
CA THR A 119 6.36 -8.11 2.89
C THR A 119 6.18 -8.77 1.52
N LEU A 120 5.21 -9.69 1.39
CA LEU A 120 4.87 -10.32 0.11
C LEU A 120 4.40 -9.28 -0.92
N ARG A 121 3.48 -8.37 -0.55
CA ARG A 121 2.99 -7.29 -1.42
C ARG A 121 4.13 -6.42 -1.94
N LEU A 122 5.01 -5.97 -1.04
CA LEU A 122 6.18 -5.16 -1.38
C LEU A 122 7.09 -5.87 -2.38
N ARG A 123 7.30 -7.17 -2.17
CA ARG A 123 8.13 -8.00 -3.04
C ARG A 123 7.53 -8.14 -4.44
N LEU A 124 6.24 -8.43 -4.54
CA LEU A 124 5.53 -8.57 -5.81
C LEU A 124 5.47 -7.24 -6.59
N ARG A 125 5.37 -6.12 -5.88
CA ARG A 125 5.41 -4.79 -6.50
C ARG A 125 6.78 -4.45 -7.07
N ARG A 126 7.85 -4.71 -6.31
CA ARG A 126 9.23 -4.35 -6.67
C ARG A 126 9.85 -5.29 -7.71
N CYS A 127 9.69 -6.60 -7.53
CA CYS A 127 10.42 -7.59 -8.29
C CYS A 127 9.60 -8.10 -9.48
N HIS A 128 10.20 -8.10 -10.67
CA HIS A 128 9.65 -8.70 -11.90
C HIS A 128 8.25 -8.19 -12.31
N ARG A 129 7.79 -7.05 -11.76
CA ARG A 129 6.50 -6.41 -12.07
C ARG A 129 5.32 -7.39 -11.95
N PHE A 130 5.25 -8.16 -10.85
CA PHE A 130 4.09 -9.02 -10.59
C PHE A 130 2.82 -8.24 -10.25
N LEU A 131 2.98 -7.06 -9.64
CA LEU A 131 1.89 -6.10 -9.42
C LEU A 131 2.14 -4.80 -10.20
N PRO A 132 2.06 -4.82 -11.56
CA PRO A 132 2.34 -3.62 -12.35
C PRO A 132 1.32 -2.50 -12.13
N CYS A 133 0.09 -2.83 -11.76
CA CYS A 133 -0.98 -1.87 -11.46
C CYS A 133 -0.70 -1.02 -10.20
N GLU A 134 0.12 -1.51 -9.26
CA GLU A 134 0.53 -0.71 -8.09
C GLU A 134 1.67 0.27 -8.41
N ASN A 135 2.33 0.12 -9.57
CA ASN A 135 3.42 0.99 -9.96
C ASN A 135 2.92 2.31 -10.53
N LYS A 136 3.58 3.40 -10.15
CA LYS A 136 3.29 4.74 -10.65
C LYS A 136 4.23 5.09 -11.81
N SER A 137 3.70 5.83 -12.79
CA SER A 137 4.49 6.32 -13.91
C SER A 137 5.40 7.47 -13.46
N LYS A 138 6.72 7.29 -13.60
CA LYS A 138 7.72 8.34 -13.32
C LYS A 138 7.47 9.60 -14.17
N ALA A 139 7.04 9.44 -15.42
CA ALA A 139 6.72 10.57 -16.29
C ALA A 139 5.53 11.37 -15.74
N VAL A 140 4.48 10.69 -15.26
CA VAL A 140 3.33 11.36 -14.62
C VAL A 140 3.74 12.08 -13.33
N GLU A 141 4.62 11.47 -12.53
CA GLU A 141 5.17 12.11 -11.33
C GLU A 141 5.99 13.37 -11.67
N GLN A 142 6.80 13.33 -12.74
CA GLN A 142 7.55 14.48 -13.23
C GLN A 142 6.63 15.60 -13.71
N VAL A 143 5.58 15.27 -14.48
CA VAL A 143 4.57 16.25 -14.93
C VAL A 143 3.87 16.88 -13.73
N LYS A 144 3.43 16.09 -12.75
CA LYS A 144 2.82 16.62 -11.51
C LYS A 144 3.78 17.51 -10.73
N SER A 145 5.05 17.12 -10.60
CA SER A 145 6.07 17.92 -9.94
C SER A 145 6.31 19.25 -10.65
N ALA A 146 6.41 19.24 -11.99
CA ALA A 146 6.57 20.44 -12.79
C ALA A 146 5.35 21.37 -12.69
N PHE A 147 4.14 20.81 -12.77
CA PHE A 147 2.89 21.53 -12.56
C PHE A 147 2.84 22.22 -11.19
N SER A 148 3.14 21.50 -10.11
CA SER A 148 3.14 22.07 -8.75
C SER A 148 4.15 23.22 -8.60
N LYS A 149 5.31 23.16 -9.29
CA LYS A 149 6.30 24.24 -9.28
C LYS A 149 5.84 25.51 -10.00
N LEU A 150 4.90 25.39 -10.95
CA LEU A 150 4.37 26.53 -11.72
C LEU A 150 3.23 27.27 -11.00
N GLN A 151 2.68 26.73 -9.90
CA GLN A 151 1.56 27.32 -9.16
C GLN A 151 0.38 27.65 -10.10
N GLU A 152 -0.22 28.84 -10.00
CA GLU A 152 -1.34 29.28 -10.84
C GLU A 152 -1.01 29.24 -12.35
N LYS A 153 0.23 29.60 -12.73
CA LYS A 153 0.68 29.52 -14.14
C LYS A 153 0.63 28.10 -14.68
N GLY A 154 0.74 27.09 -13.81
CA GLY A 154 0.62 25.69 -14.17
C GLY A 154 -0.75 25.34 -14.72
N VAL A 155 -1.82 25.99 -14.23
CA VAL A 155 -3.19 25.77 -14.71
C VAL A 155 -3.32 26.24 -16.16
N TYR A 156 -2.90 27.48 -16.46
CA TYR A 156 -2.96 28.00 -17.82
C TYR A 156 -2.10 27.17 -18.78
N LYS A 157 -0.89 26.78 -18.36
CA LYS A 157 0.00 25.91 -19.14
C LYS A 157 -0.67 24.57 -19.47
N ALA A 158 -1.18 23.86 -18.45
CA ALA A 158 -1.83 22.57 -18.62
C ALA A 158 -3.07 22.64 -19.52
N MET A 159 -3.88 23.70 -19.37
CA MET A 159 -5.06 23.90 -20.22
C MET A 159 -4.69 24.28 -21.66
N SER A 160 -3.62 25.06 -21.85
CA SER A 160 -3.14 25.44 -23.19
C SER A 160 -2.53 24.27 -23.97
N GLU A 161 -2.07 23.21 -23.30
CA GLU A 161 -1.48 22.00 -23.91
C GLU A 161 -2.45 20.81 -23.91
N PHE A 162 -3.75 21.05 -23.73
CA PHE A 162 -4.74 19.98 -23.66
C PHE A 162 -4.89 19.23 -25.00
N ASP A 163 -4.63 19.90 -26.12
CA ASP A 163 -4.55 19.29 -27.45
C ASP A 163 -3.41 18.25 -27.56
N ILE A 164 -2.24 18.54 -26.98
CA ILE A 164 -1.13 17.59 -26.86
C ILE A 164 -1.57 16.36 -26.06
N PHE A 165 -2.31 16.56 -24.97
CA PHE A 165 -2.83 15.45 -24.17
C PHE A 165 -3.84 14.59 -24.93
N ILE A 166 -4.73 15.21 -25.73
CA ILE A 166 -5.64 14.49 -26.63
C ILE A 166 -4.86 13.63 -27.62
N ASN A 167 -3.80 14.15 -28.24
CA ASN A 167 -2.95 13.38 -29.17
C ASN A 167 -2.31 12.15 -28.49
N TYR A 168 -1.95 12.26 -27.21
CA TYR A 168 -1.43 11.13 -26.45
C TYR A 168 -2.50 10.07 -26.16
N ILE A 169 -3.74 10.49 -25.85
CA ILE A 169 -4.88 9.58 -25.69
C ILE A 169 -5.17 8.86 -27.00
N GLU A 170 -5.25 9.59 -28.11
CA GLU A 170 -5.49 9.02 -29.44
C GLU A 170 -4.42 7.99 -29.81
N THR A 171 -3.15 8.30 -29.55
CA THR A 171 -2.03 7.37 -29.79
C THR A 171 -2.19 6.08 -28.98
N TYR A 172 -2.52 6.18 -27.69
CA TYR A 172 -2.72 5.01 -26.83
C TYR A 172 -3.91 4.15 -27.29
N MET A 173 -5.05 4.77 -27.59
CA MET A 173 -6.26 4.06 -28.05
C MET A 173 -6.02 3.37 -29.39
N THR A 174 -5.41 4.08 -30.34
CA THR A 174 -5.06 3.52 -31.66
C THR A 174 -4.13 2.32 -31.55
N MET A 175 -3.17 2.34 -30.61
CA MET A 175 -2.28 1.20 -30.36
C MET A 175 -3.03 -0.05 -29.87
N ARG A 176 -4.11 0.12 -29.10
CA ARG A 176 -4.88 -0.99 -28.52
C ARG A 176 -5.98 -1.50 -29.44
N MET A 177 -6.46 -0.68 -30.37
CA MET A 177 -7.47 -1.07 -31.38
C MET A 177 -6.87 -1.81 -32.59
N LYS A 178 -5.56 -1.73 -32.82
CA LYS A 178 -4.87 -2.41 -33.94
C LYS A 178 -4.50 -3.87 -33.63
N ILE A 179 -5.05 -4.44 -32.56
CA ILE A 179 -4.86 -5.83 -32.11
C ILE A 179 -6.19 -6.55 -32.31
#